data_AF-A0A934TMC4-F1
#
_entry.id   AF-A0A934TMC4-F1
#
_cell.length_a   1.000
_cell.length_b   1.000
_cell.length_c   1.000
_cell.angle_alpha   90.00
_cell.angle_beta   90.00
_cell.angle_gamma   90.00
#
_symmetry.space_group_name_H-M   'P 1'
#
loop_
_entity.id
_entity.type
_entity.pdbx_description
1 polymer ?
#
loop_
_entity_poly.entity_id
_entity_poly.type
_entity_poly.pdbx_seq_one_letter_code
_entity_poly.pdbx_strand_id
1 'polypeptide(L)'
;MLGILFLVAVALVALVVVQSVRQGRRFIRAALFLHELEGGRPKDSANAAANLLFSPESSASADAHAAQIADARRKRTSETQAQVIGAARDRGFEG
;
A
#
# COMPACT_ATOMS: atom_id res chain seq x y z
N MET A 1 15.70 -15.98 -32.33
CA MET A 1 16.13 -15.89 -30.91
C MET A 1 16.04 -14.47 -30.35
N LEU A 2 16.46 -13.42 -31.06
CA LEU A 2 16.44 -12.03 -30.57
C LEU A 2 15.02 -11.51 -30.18
N GLY A 3 13.99 -11.84 -30.96
CA GLY A 3 12.61 -11.44 -30.65
C GLY A 3 12.03 -12.11 -29.39
N ILE A 4 12.45 -13.35 -29.09
CA ILE A 4 12.02 -14.07 -27.88
C ILE A 4 12.68 -13.44 -26.65
N LEU A 5 13.98 -13.13 -26.72
CA LEU A 5 14.71 -12.45 -25.65
C LEU A 5 14.14 -11.06 -25.36
N PHE A 6 13.73 -10.32 -26.40
CA PHE A 6 13.08 -9.01 -26.23
C PHE A 6 11.71 -9.12 -25.53
N LEU A 7 10.87 -10.09 -25.93
CA LEU A 7 9.58 -10.32 -25.27
C LEU A 7 9.75 -10.72 -23.80
N VAL A 8 10.74 -11.57 -23.48
CA VAL A 8 11.06 -11.94 -22.11
C VAL A 8 11.51 -10.73 -21.28
N ALA A 9 12.35 -9.85 -21.85
CA ALA A 9 12.79 -8.64 -21.17
C ALA A 9 11.62 -7.69 -20.85
N VAL A 10 10.72 -7.46 -21.82
CA VAL A 10 9.53 -6.61 -21.60
C VAL A 10 8.60 -7.22 -20.55
N ALA A 11 8.39 -8.54 -20.56
CA ALA A 11 7.58 -9.23 -19.57
C ALA A 11 8.17 -9.11 -18.15
N LEU A 12 9.49 -9.22 -17.99
CA LEU A 12 10.16 -9.05 -16.70
C LEU A 12 10.04 -7.62 -16.18
N VAL A 13 10.23 -6.61 -17.03
CA VAL A 13 10.06 -5.21 -16.64
C VAL A 13 8.62 -4.95 -16.21
N ALA A 14 7.63 -5.44 -16.96
CA ALA A 14 6.21 -5.31 -16.61
C ALA A 14 5.92 -5.98 -15.25
N LEU A 15 6.48 -7.16 -14.99
CA LEU A 15 6.34 -7.87 -13.73
C LEU A 15 6.89 -7.04 -12.55
N VAL A 16 8.09 -6.48 -12.69
CA VAL A 16 8.75 -5.68 -11.65
C VAL A 16 7.94 -4.42 -11.34
N VAL A 17 7.43 -3.75 -12.37
CA VAL A 17 6.58 -2.56 -12.19
C VAL A 17 5.29 -2.92 -11.45
N VAL A 18 4.61 -4.01 -11.85
CA VAL A 18 3.39 -4.47 -11.18
C VAL A 18 3.64 -4.82 -9.71
N GLN A 19 4.75 -5.50 -9.42
CA GLN A 19 5.11 -5.83 -8.03
C GLN A 19 5.40 -4.58 -7.19
N SER A 20 6.12 -3.61 -7.75
CA SER A 20 6.44 -2.34 -7.08
C SER A 20 5.19 -1.55 -6.76
N VAL A 21 4.25 -1.45 -7.72
CA VAL A 21 2.95 -0.79 -7.50
C VAL A 21 2.12 -1.53 -6.45
N ARG A 22 2.09 -2.86 -6.48
CA ARG A 22 1.37 -3.67 -5.47
C ARG A 22 1.93 -3.48 -4.07
N GLN A 23 3.26 -3.47 -3.91
CA GLN A 23 3.90 -3.22 -2.61
C GLN A 23 3.61 -1.80 -2.12
N GLY A 24 3.71 -0.79 -3.00
CA GLY A 24 3.37 0.59 -2.67
C GLY A 24 1.91 0.76 -2.21
N ARG A 25 0.95 0.14 -2.91
CA ARG A 25 -0.46 0.16 -2.52
C ARG A 25 -0.69 -0.50 -1.15
N ARG A 26 -0.07 -1.65 -0.90
CA ARG A 26 -0.15 -2.33 0.41
C ARG A 26 0.39 -1.49 1.54
N PHE A 27 1.55 -0.87 1.33
CA PHE A 27 2.13 0.05 2.30
C PHE A 27 1.18 1.21 2.63
N ILE A 28 0.59 1.84 1.61
CA ILE A 28 -0.35 2.95 1.80
C ILE A 28 -1.58 2.50 2.60
N ARG A 29 -2.15 1.33 2.27
CA ARG A 29 -3.28 0.76 3.02
C ARG A 29 -2.92 0.46 4.47
N ALA A 30 -1.75 -0.16 4.71
CA ALA A 30 -1.27 -0.46 6.06
C ALA A 30 -1.03 0.81 6.88
N ALA A 31 -0.45 1.84 6.27
CA ALA A 31 -0.20 3.12 6.93
C ALA A 31 -1.52 3.84 7.28
N LEU A 32 -2.51 3.83 6.38
CA LEU A 32 -3.83 4.38 6.66
C LEU A 32 -4.52 3.62 7.80
N PHE A 33 -4.49 2.29 7.78
CA PHE A 33 -5.05 1.46 8.85
C PHE A 33 -4.45 1.81 10.22
N LEU A 34 -3.13 1.92 10.30
CA LEU A 34 -2.45 2.30 11.54
C LEU A 34 -2.80 3.72 11.97
N HIS A 35 -2.92 4.65 11.02
CA HIS A 35 -3.32 6.02 11.31
C HIS A 35 -4.75 6.10 11.89
N GLU A 36 -5.70 5.38 11.29
CA GLU A 36 -7.08 5.32 11.78
C GLU A 36 -7.19 4.65 13.15
N LEU A 37 -6.44 3.57 13.38
CA LEU A 37 -6.34 2.93 14.70
C LEU A 37 -5.76 3.87 15.76
N GLU A 38 -4.67 4.59 15.42
CA GLU A 38 -4.06 5.59 16.30
C GLU A 38 -5.01 6.76 16.60
N GLY A 39 -5.92 7.08 15.66
CA GLY A 39 -7.01 8.04 15.83
C GLY A 39 -8.19 7.53 16.65
N GLY A 40 -8.15 6.29 17.15
CA GLY A 40 -9.21 5.70 17.97
C GLY A 40 -10.35 5.07 17.18
N ARG A 41 -10.22 4.95 15.85
CA ARG A 41 -11.21 4.25 15.03
C ARG A 41 -11.19 2.74 15.38
N PRO A 42 -12.36 2.08 15.48
CA PRO A 42 -12.41 0.64 15.65
C PRO A 42 -11.70 -0.10 14.51
N LYS A 43 -11.08 -1.23 14.85
CA LYS A 43 -10.30 -2.07 13.93
C LYS A 43 -11.05 -2.39 12.63
N ASP A 44 -12.31 -2.82 12.71
CA ASP A 44 -13.10 -3.23 11.55
C ASP A 44 -13.34 -2.06 10.60
N SER A 45 -13.65 -0.88 11.14
CA SER A 45 -13.85 0.35 10.38
C SER A 45 -12.55 0.88 9.77
N ALA A 46 -11.41 0.66 10.42
CA ALA A 46 -10.09 1.00 9.87
C ALA A 46 -9.70 0.06 8.72
N ASN A 47 -9.98 -1.24 8.85
CA ASN A 47 -9.80 -2.21 7.77
C ASN A 47 -10.70 -1.91 6.57
N ALA A 48 -11.98 -1.58 6.80
CA ALA A 48 -12.89 -1.18 5.74
C ALA A 48 -12.38 0.04 4.95
N ALA A 49 -11.89 1.08 5.66
CA ALA A 49 -11.32 2.26 5.03
C ALA A 49 -10.05 1.94 4.21
N ALA A 50 -9.15 1.11 4.75
CA ALA A 50 -7.94 0.70 4.04
C ALA A 50 -8.26 -0.17 2.81
N ASN A 51 -9.28 -1.02 2.87
CA ASN A 51 -9.68 -1.90 1.77
C ASN A 51 -10.35 -1.15 0.61
N LEU A 52 -11.01 -0.02 0.90
CA LEU A 52 -11.59 0.85 -0.12
C LEU A 52 -10.53 1.50 -1.02
N LEU A 53 -9.34 1.79 -0.51
CA LEU A 53 -8.28 2.45 -1.30
C LEU A 53 -7.90 1.65 -2.54
N PHE A 54 -7.69 2.33 -3.67
CA PHE A 54 -7.36 1.73 -4.97
C PHE A 54 -8.40 0.72 -5.49
N SER A 55 -9.59 0.66 -4.89
CA SER A 55 -10.74 -0.05 -5.44
C SER A 55 -11.47 0.85 -6.47
N PRO A 56 -12.37 0.29 -7.29
CA PRO A 56 -13.17 1.08 -8.22
C PRO A 56 -14.03 2.18 -7.56
N GLU A 57 -14.37 2.02 -6.27
CA GLU A 57 -15.16 2.98 -5.51
C GLU A 57 -14.29 4.06 -4.84
N SER A 58 -12.96 3.94 -4.89
CA SER A 58 -12.06 4.95 -4.35
C SER A 58 -12.00 6.17 -5.26
N SER A 59 -12.00 7.36 -4.68
CA SER A 59 -11.65 8.57 -5.41
C SER A 59 -10.14 8.75 -5.50
N ALA A 60 -9.66 9.34 -6.59
CA ALA A 60 -8.24 9.70 -6.73
C ALA A 60 -7.76 10.62 -5.60
N SER A 61 -8.64 11.47 -5.06
CA SER A 61 -8.32 12.34 -3.91
C SER A 61 -8.12 11.54 -2.62
N ALA A 62 -8.94 10.51 -2.36
CA ALA A 62 -8.80 9.65 -1.19
C ALA A 62 -7.50 8.84 -1.25
N ASP A 63 -7.18 8.28 -2.41
CA ASP A 63 -5.93 7.55 -2.66
C ASP A 63 -4.71 8.46 -2.48
N ALA A 64 -4.75 9.69 -2.99
CA ALA A 64 -3.68 10.67 -2.82
C ALA A 64 -3.50 11.10 -1.37
N HIS A 65 -4.58 11.33 -0.63
CA HIS A 65 -4.54 11.66 0.79
C HIS A 65 -3.94 10.53 1.62
N ALA A 66 -4.34 9.28 1.37
CA ALA A 66 -3.74 8.11 2.02
C ALA A 66 -2.25 7.97 1.69
N ALA A 67 -1.84 8.25 0.45
CA ALA A 67 -0.44 8.26 0.07
C ALA A 67 0.37 9.32 0.84
N GLN A 68 -0.20 10.51 1.08
CA GLN A 68 0.43 11.55 1.89
C GLN A 68 0.57 11.12 3.36
N ILE A 69 -0.44 10.48 3.94
CA ILE A 69 -0.36 9.91 5.29
C ILE A 69 0.77 8.88 5.38
N ALA A 70 0.86 8.00 4.38
CA ALA A 70 1.89 6.97 4.33
C ALA A 70 3.30 7.57 4.22
N ASP A 71 3.50 8.58 3.37
CA ASP A 71 4.78 9.28 3.24
C ASP A 71 5.14 10.08 4.51
N ALA A 72 4.16 10.75 5.13
CA ALA A 72 4.35 11.44 6.40
C ALA A 72 4.76 10.47 7.51
N ARG A 73 4.13 9.29 7.58
CA ARG A 73 4.52 8.23 8.53
C ARG A 73 5.95 7.76 8.29
N ARG A 74 6.32 7.48 7.04
CA ARG A 74 7.69 7.07 6.68
C ARG A 74 8.72 8.12 7.10
N LYS A 75 8.44 9.41 6.84
CA LYS A 75 9.32 10.52 7.24
C LYS A 75 9.44 10.68 8.76
N ARG A 76 8.34 10.46 9.49
CA ARG A 76 8.30 10.60 10.96
C ARG A 76 9.01 9.47 11.68
N THR A 77 8.88 8.24 11.19
CA THR A 77 9.28 7.02 11.91
C THR A 77 10.56 6.39 11.36
N SER A 78 10.97 6.76 10.14
CA SER A 78 12.02 6.07 9.38
C SER A 78 11.77 4.58 9.18
N GLU A 79 10.53 4.10 9.41
CA GLU A 79 10.15 2.71 9.23
C GLU A 79 10.17 2.35 7.74
N THR A 80 10.71 1.18 7.44
CA THR A 80 10.62 0.56 6.12
C THR A 80 9.19 0.15 5.82
N GLN A 81 8.82 0.05 4.54
CA GLN A 81 7.47 -0.40 4.14
C GLN A 81 7.12 -1.76 4.76
N ALA A 82 8.08 -2.67 4.85
CA ALA A 82 7.90 -3.99 5.45
C ALA A 82 7.59 -3.91 6.96
N GLN A 83 8.26 -3.02 7.69
CA GLN A 83 8.01 -2.80 9.12
C GLN A 83 6.61 -2.22 9.35
N VAL A 84 6.19 -1.24 8.55
CA VAL A 84 4.84 -0.65 8.65
C VAL A 84 3.76 -1.70 8.36
N ILE A 85 3.95 -2.52 7.33
CA ILE A 85 3.02 -3.62 7.00
C ILE A 85 3.00 -4.66 8.12
N GLY A 86 4.16 -5.03 8.68
CA GLY A 86 4.25 -5.93 9.83
C GLY A 86 3.48 -5.40 11.04
N ALA A 87 3.76 -4.17 11.45
CA ALA A 87 3.09 -3.52 12.57
C ALA A 87 1.57 -3.39 12.37
N ALA A 88 1.12 -3.14 11.14
CA ALA A 88 -0.30 -3.14 10.80
C ALA A 88 -0.91 -4.55 10.96
N ARG A 89 -0.22 -5.59 10.47
CA ARG A 89 -0.68 -6.99 10.58
C ARG A 89 -0.75 -7.46 12.03
N ASP A 90 0.22 -7.10 12.86
CA ASP A 90 0.22 -7.42 14.29
C ASP A 90 -0.98 -6.80 15.01
N ARG A 91 -1.51 -5.69 14.48
CA ARG A 91 -2.75 -5.04 14.94
C ARG A 91 -4.01 -5.51 14.19
N GLY A 92 -3.87 -6.48 13.28
CA GLY A 92 -4.94 -7.16 12.57
C GLY A 92 -5.38 -6.52 11.26
N PHE A 93 -4.44 -5.92 10.54
CA PHE A 93 -4.61 -5.50 9.14
C PHE A 93 -4.69 -6.71 8.18
N GLU A 94 -5.63 -6.67 7.23
CA GLU A 94 -5.92 -7.79 6.32
C GLU A 94 -5.47 -7.56 4.85
N GLY A 95 -4.82 -6.43 4.52
CA GLY A 95 -4.48 -6.03 3.13
C GLY A 95 -3.14 -6.50 2.55
#